data_AF-A0A948QPM9-F1
#
_entry.id   AF-A0A948QPM9-F1
#
_cell.length_a   1.000
_cell.length_b   1.000
_cell.length_c   1.000
_cell.angle_alpha   90.00
_cell.angle_beta   90.00
_cell.angle_gamma   90.00
#
_symmetry.space_group_name_H-M   'P 1'
#
loop_
_entity.id
_entity.type
_entity.pdbx_description
1 polymer ?
#
loop_
_entity_poly.entity_id
_entity_poly.type
_entity_poly.pdbx_seq_one_letter_code
_entity_poly.pdbx_strand_id
1 'polypeptide(L)'
;IEIEFNDRKIDENSIIMYFDDNFVPKHAGKIKNGRVVSKWGKSGHLYAHDIWEIPISYGTNVKYYQVISDKEIVECFVEYAKSKDVVIP
;
A
#
# COMPACT_ATOMS: atom_id res chain seq x y z
N ILE A 1 -2.59 11.26 -16.09
CA ILE A 1 -3.71 10.33 -16.33
C ILE A 1 -4.21 9.93 -14.95
N GLU A 2 -5.31 10.53 -14.49
CA GLU A 2 -6.01 10.05 -13.28
C GLU A 2 -6.64 8.71 -13.65
N ILE A 3 -6.25 7.63 -12.98
CA ILE A 3 -6.88 6.32 -13.13
C ILE A 3 -7.77 6.15 -11.91
N GLU A 4 -9.09 6.31 -12.12
CA GLU A 4 -10.11 6.12 -11.08
C GLU A 4 -10.38 4.62 -10.89
N PHE A 5 -10.15 4.12 -9.68
CA PHE A 5 -10.67 2.85 -9.19
C PHE A 5 -11.67 3.19 -8.07
N ASN A 6 -12.97 2.98 -8.32
CA ASN A 6 -14.08 3.09 -7.35
C ASN A 6 -14.11 4.37 -6.49
N ASP A 7 -14.48 5.54 -7.03
CA ASP A 7 -14.84 6.79 -6.30
C ASP A 7 -13.86 7.27 -5.20
N ARG A 8 -12.67 6.67 -5.12
CA ARG A 8 -11.73 6.77 -4.02
C ARG A 8 -10.40 7.21 -4.61
N LYS A 9 -10.16 8.52 -4.53
CA LYS A 9 -8.99 9.21 -5.08
C LYS A 9 -7.69 8.72 -4.45
N ILE A 10 -6.69 8.36 -5.25
CA ILE A 10 -5.33 8.06 -4.73
C ILE A 10 -4.81 9.32 -4.03
N ASP A 11 -4.42 9.16 -2.77
CA ASP A 11 -3.98 10.26 -1.91
C ASP A 11 -2.58 10.04 -1.33
N GLU A 12 -2.12 11.01 -0.55
CA GLU A 12 -0.84 11.07 0.16
C GLU A 12 -0.61 9.97 1.20
N ASN A 13 -1.60 9.10 1.41
CA ASN A 13 -1.50 7.98 2.31
C ASN A 13 -1.70 6.63 1.65
N SER A 14 -2.13 6.60 0.40
CA SER A 14 -2.41 5.39 -0.36
C SER A 14 -1.16 4.53 -0.52
N ILE A 15 -1.36 3.22 -0.45
CA ILE A 15 -0.34 2.20 -0.68
C ILE A 15 -0.43 1.76 -2.13
N ILE A 16 0.71 1.65 -2.78
CA ILE A 16 0.85 0.97 -4.08
C ILE A 16 1.50 -0.38 -3.85
N MET A 17 0.95 -1.42 -4.44
CA MET A 17 1.54 -2.76 -4.45
C MET A 17 1.83 -3.17 -5.89
N TYR A 18 3.02 -3.72 -6.08
CA TYR A 18 3.50 -4.23 -7.35
C TYR A 18 3.46 -5.76 -7.36
N PHE A 19 3.07 -6.30 -8.51
CA PHE A 19 2.87 -7.72 -8.72
C PHE A 19 3.57 -8.16 -10.01
N ASP A 20 4.00 -9.43 -10.05
CA ASP A 20 4.38 -10.06 -11.32
C ASP A 20 3.15 -10.37 -12.20
N ASP A 21 3.39 -10.97 -13.36
CA ASP A 21 2.34 -11.33 -14.33
C ASP A 21 1.34 -12.38 -13.80
N ASN A 22 1.68 -13.11 -12.74
CA ASN A 22 0.80 -14.06 -12.06
C ASN A 22 0.08 -13.43 -10.85
N PHE A 23 0.13 -12.10 -10.72
CA PHE A 23 -0.42 -11.35 -9.58
C PHE A 23 0.16 -11.77 -8.22
N VAL A 24 1.41 -12.26 -8.19
CA VAL A 24 2.12 -12.50 -6.94
C VAL A 24 2.74 -11.18 -6.45
N PRO A 25 2.49 -10.74 -5.20
CA PRO A 25 3.09 -9.53 -4.66
C PRO A 25 4.62 -9.61 -4.65
N LYS A 26 5.27 -8.57 -5.16
CA LYS A 26 6.74 -8.47 -5.21
C LYS A 26 7.28 -7.27 -4.44
N HIS A 27 6.54 -6.17 -4.43
CA HIS A 27 7.01 -4.93 -3.83
C HIS A 27 5.84 -4.04 -3.39
N ALA A 28 6.10 -3.11 -2.49
CA ALA A 28 5.11 -2.15 -2.03
C ALA A 28 5.77 -0.80 -1.71
N GLY A 29 4.99 0.26 -1.89
CA GLY A 29 5.38 1.63 -1.57
C GLY A 29 4.20 2.44 -1.05
N LYS A 30 4.49 3.64 -0.56
CA LYS A 30 3.49 4.62 -0.13
C LYS A 30 3.54 5.83 -1.06
N ILE A 31 2.38 6.34 -1.46
CA ILE A 31 2.30 7.60 -2.21
C ILE A 31 2.62 8.75 -1.27
N LYS A 32 3.56 9.62 -1.66
CA LYS A 32 3.92 10.86 -0.96
C LYS A 32 4.37 11.91 -1.96
N ASN A 33 3.82 13.11 -1.85
CA ASN A 33 4.02 14.26 -2.73
C ASN A 33 3.92 13.86 -4.21
N GLY A 34 2.90 13.07 -4.55
CA GLY A 34 2.70 12.54 -5.91
C GLY A 34 3.74 11.53 -6.41
N ARG A 35 4.67 11.05 -5.57
CA ARG A 35 5.67 10.02 -5.90
C ARG A 35 5.49 8.78 -5.05
N VAL A 36 6.04 7.66 -5.49
CA VAL A 36 6.12 6.44 -4.69
C VAL A 36 7.38 6.51 -3.82
N VAL A 37 7.22 6.33 -2.51
CA VAL A 37 8.32 6.15 -1.57
C VAL A 37 8.35 4.69 -1.13
N SER A 38 9.42 3.97 -1.46
CA SER A 38 9.53 2.54 -1.18
C SER A 38 10.96 2.09 -0.85
N LYS A 39 11.09 0.98 -0.11
CA LYS A 39 12.39 0.42 0.30
C LYS A 39 12.90 -0.56 -0.74
N TRP A 40 14.13 -0.38 -1.22
CA TRP A 40 14.67 -1.32 -2.21
C TRP A 40 15.55 -2.39 -1.55
N GLY A 41 15.29 -3.65 -1.89
CA GLY A 41 16.02 -4.81 -1.36
C GLY A 41 15.73 -5.10 0.12
N LYS A 42 16.42 -6.08 0.69
CA LYS A 42 16.19 -6.51 2.08
C LYS A 42 16.68 -5.48 3.11
N SER A 43 17.80 -4.83 2.83
CA SER A 43 18.48 -3.89 3.74
C SER A 43 18.79 -2.53 3.09
N GLY A 44 18.15 -2.19 1.97
CA GLY A 44 18.43 -0.93 1.28
C GLY A 44 17.64 0.27 1.82
N HIS A 45 17.85 1.41 1.16
CA HIS A 45 17.27 2.70 1.53
C HIS A 45 15.86 2.88 0.97
N LEU A 46 15.21 3.96 1.42
CA LEU A 46 13.98 4.48 0.84
C LEU A 46 14.31 5.39 -0.33
N TYR A 47 13.63 5.19 -1.46
CA TYR A 47 13.77 6.00 -2.66
C TYR A 47 12.43 6.59 -3.04
N ALA A 48 12.43 7.85 -3.51
CA ALA A 48 11.27 8.52 -4.07
C ALA A 48 11.33 8.44 -5.60
N HIS A 49 10.40 7.72 -6.21
CA HIS A 49 10.45 7.37 -7.62
C HIS A 49 9.05 7.50 -8.26
N ASP A 50 8.99 7.63 -9.58
CA ASP A 50 7.74 7.48 -10.32
C ASP A 50 7.30 6.00 -10.31
N ILE A 51 6.05 5.72 -10.65
CA ILE A 51 5.42 4.40 -10.53
C ILE A 51 6.29 3.30 -11.16
N TRP A 52 6.88 3.56 -12.33
CA TRP A 52 7.67 2.58 -13.09
C TRP A 52 9.19 2.77 -13.04
N GLU A 53 9.67 3.72 -12.23
CA GLU A 53 11.11 3.92 -11.97
C GLU A 53 11.61 2.89 -10.93
N ILE A 54 11.40 1.60 -11.20
CA ILE A 54 11.70 0.48 -10.29
C ILE A 54 12.43 -0.65 -11.01
N PRO A 55 13.14 -1.53 -10.29
CA PRO A 55 13.66 -2.78 -10.86
C PRO A 55 12.54 -3.64 -11.44
N ILE A 56 12.76 -4.22 -12.63
CA ILE A 56 11.78 -5.12 -13.29
C ILE A 56 11.38 -6.31 -12.41
N SER A 57 12.27 -6.76 -11.53
CA SER A 57 12.00 -7.83 -10.56
C SER A 57 10.91 -7.50 -9.54
N TYR A 58 10.54 -6.23 -9.40
CA TYR A 58 9.47 -5.78 -8.50
C TYR A 58 8.09 -5.88 -9.13
N GLY A 59 7.99 -6.30 -10.39
CA GLY A 59 6.73 -6.55 -11.05
C GLY A 59 6.36 -5.50 -12.09
N THR A 60 5.34 -5.83 -12.85
CA THR A 60 4.85 -5.15 -14.06
C THR A 60 3.40 -4.71 -13.91
N ASN A 61 2.73 -5.13 -12.83
CA ASN A 61 1.34 -4.82 -12.53
C ASN A 61 1.24 -4.07 -11.20
N VAL A 62 0.37 -3.05 -11.12
CA VAL A 62 0.15 -2.27 -9.90
C VAL A 62 -1.30 -2.28 -9.46
N LYS A 63 -1.51 -2.28 -8.14
CA LYS A 63 -2.80 -1.95 -7.52
C LYS A 63 -2.59 -0.91 -6.42
N TYR A 64 -3.59 -0.05 -6.25
CA TYR A 64 -3.61 0.97 -5.23
C TYR A 64 -4.60 0.59 -4.13
N TYR A 65 -4.22 0.86 -2.89
CA TYR A 65 -5.02 0.61 -1.71
C TYR A 65 -5.05 1.90 -0.90
N GLN A 66 -6.24 2.41 -0.66
CA GLN A 66 -6.39 3.55 0.24
C GLN A 66 -6.25 3.12 1.69
N VAL A 67 -5.77 4.04 2.51
CA VAL A 67 -5.85 3.91 3.96
C VAL A 67 -7.30 4.17 4.37
N ILE A 68 -7.87 3.23 5.11
CA ILE A 68 -9.16 3.42 5.79
C ILE A 68 -9.01 4.45 6.92
N SER A 69 -10.09 5.12 7.31
CA SER A 69 -10.03 6.15 8.35
C SER A 69 -9.53 5.61 9.69
N ASP A 70 -8.93 6.47 10.52
CA ASP A 70 -8.46 6.08 11.86
C ASP A 70 -9.55 5.40 12.69
N LYS A 71 -10.80 5.84 12.54
CA LYS A 71 -11.97 5.22 13.16
C LYS A 71 -12.16 3.79 12.68
N GLU A 72 -12.18 3.57 11.36
CA GLU A 72 -12.32 2.23 10.77
C GLU A 72 -11.14 1.31 11.17
N ILE A 73 -9.92 1.85 11.25
CA ILE A 73 -8.74 1.10 11.72
C ILE A 73 -8.97 0.60 13.15
N VAL A 74 -9.41 1.47 14.05
CA VAL A 74 -9.68 1.13 15.45
C VAL A 74 -10.82 0.11 15.53
N GLU A 75 -11.90 0.30 14.78
CA GLU A 75 -13.03 -0.63 14.74
C GLU A 75 -12.58 -2.03 14.30
N CYS A 76 -11.85 -2.14 13.19
CA CYS A 76 -11.30 -3.42 12.71
C CYS A 76 -10.35 -4.07 13.73
N PHE A 77 -9.50 -3.28 14.39
CA PHE A 77 -8.60 -3.80 15.42
C PHE A 77 -9.36 -4.32 16.64
N VAL A 78 -10.39 -3.59 17.10
CA VAL A 78 -11.24 -3.98 18.23
C VAL A 78 -11.98 -5.28 17.91
N GLU A 79 -12.54 -5.41 16.70
CA GLU A 79 -13.20 -6.64 16.24
C GLU A 79 -12.24 -7.82 16.23
N TYR A 80 -11.04 -7.63 15.69
CA TYR A 80 -10.00 -8.65 15.69
C TYR A 80 -9.62 -9.06 17.13
N ALA A 81 -9.37 -8.12 18.02
CA ALA A 81 -9.00 -8.39 19.40
C ALA A 81 -10.09 -9.15 20.16
N LYS A 82 -11.36 -8.79 19.98
CA LYS A 82 -12.51 -9.56 20.52
C LYS A 82 -12.53 -11.00 19.99
N SER A 83 -12.22 -11.22 18.71
CA SER A 83 -12.10 -12.56 18.12
C SER A 83 -10.95 -13.40 18.69
N LYS A 84 -10.04 -12.78 19.47
CA LYS A 84 -8.93 -13.41 20.19
C LYS A 84 -9.14 -13.44 21.70
N ASP A 85 -10.37 -13.23 22.17
CA ASP A 85 -10.75 -13.19 23.59
C ASP A 85 -10.01 -12.11 24.40
N VAL A 86 -9.48 -11.08 23.73
CA VAL A 86 -8.88 -9.92 24.41
C VAL A 86 -9.99 -9.00 24.90
N VAL A 87 -10.03 -8.77 26.20
CA VAL A 87 -10.92 -7.77 26.81
C VAL A 87 -10.29 -6.40 26.66
N ILE A 88 -10.92 -5.55 25.87
CA ILE A 88 -10.56 -4.14 25.74
C ILE A 88 -11.37 -3.37 26.79
N PRO A 89 -10.73 -2.71 27.77
CA PRO A 89 -11.41 -1.97 28.83
C PRO A 89 -12.18 -0.75 28.32
#